data_AF-B4KCJ7-F1
#
_entry.id   AF-B4KCJ7-F1
#
_cell.length_a   1.000
_cell.length_b   1.000
_cell.length_c   1.000
_cell.angle_alpha   90.00
_cell.angle_beta   90.00
_cell.angle_gamma   90.00
#
_symmetry.space_group_name_H-M   'P 1'
#
loop_
_entity.id
_entity.type
_entity.pdbx_description
1 polymer ?
#
loop_
_entity_poly.entity_id
_entity_poly.type
_entity_poly.pdbx_seq_one_letter_code
_entity_poly.pdbx_strand_id
1 'polypeptide(L)'
;MPDARIEFTSSEPHEGDATCVAYFNNQLFSGGADGKIRVWSASLQLLRTLNAHDAYIYCMAVNEEGKLYSSSCDGQVKYTLPPYEDASVQELFRCDDAIQAMYCAGPVLYTGDDKGVVTTWSNDRMLFKYNLVEEVKSLAGEQQLIYTVRDLDVVISVIVEGKSGKYSNKMVIPGKSPLTLLGPLVEEKRTYLAFPDRTGMGLQLINNLPQHKFSQVWHLPQCHDMIVNSICGDEDHLYSGGYDNKVKGWTNLAAKQPTPLGEVDVGSCVNSICCGANNCVYIASSDGFIRCAKFV
;
A
#
# COMPACT_ATOMS: atom_id res chain seq x y z
N MET A 1 22.00 4.85 17.73
CA MET A 1 21.24 6.11 17.60
C MET A 1 20.39 5.94 16.36
N PRO A 2 19.15 6.47 16.33
CA PRO A 2 18.32 6.44 15.13
C PRO A 2 19.13 6.97 13.93
N ASP A 3 19.34 6.15 12.91
CA ASP A 3 20.03 6.54 11.67
C ASP A 3 19.21 6.10 10.46
N ALA A 4 18.97 7.05 9.56
CA ALA A 4 18.28 6.79 8.31
C ALA A 4 18.96 7.57 7.18
N ARG A 5 19.17 6.90 6.04
CA ARG A 5 19.82 7.51 4.87
C ARG A 5 19.32 6.94 3.57
N ILE A 6 19.34 7.74 2.52
CA ILE A 6 19.12 7.28 1.15
C ILE A 6 20.38 6.53 0.69
N GLU A 7 20.24 5.24 0.34
CA GLU A 7 21.32 4.40 -0.19
C GLU A 7 21.38 4.44 -1.71
N PHE A 8 20.23 4.43 -2.39
CA PHE A 8 20.14 4.44 -3.84
C PHE A 8 19.08 5.43 -4.32
N THR A 9 19.29 5.97 -5.51
CA THR A 9 18.29 6.72 -6.29
C THR A 9 18.25 6.11 -7.68
N SER A 10 17.06 6.01 -8.27
CA SER A 10 16.89 5.42 -9.59
C SER A 10 17.72 6.15 -10.64
N SER A 11 18.26 5.40 -11.59
CA SER A 11 19.07 5.96 -12.68
C SER A 11 18.27 6.88 -13.59
N GLU A 12 16.95 6.72 -13.62
CA GLU A 12 16.03 7.45 -14.47
C GLU A 12 14.73 7.74 -13.67
N PRO A 13 14.08 8.89 -13.87
CA PRO A 13 12.77 9.16 -13.32
C PRO A 13 11.64 8.66 -14.25
N HIS A 14 10.43 8.56 -13.72
CA HIS A 14 9.20 8.60 -14.52
C HIS A 14 9.03 10.00 -15.15
N GLU A 15 8.31 10.09 -16.26
CA GLU A 15 7.88 11.39 -16.77
C GLU A 15 6.66 11.85 -15.95
N GLY A 16 6.89 12.84 -15.08
CA GLY A 16 5.95 13.22 -14.02
C GLY A 16 6.10 12.36 -12.76
N ASP A 17 5.07 12.32 -11.92
CA ASP A 17 5.09 11.61 -10.65
C ASP A 17 5.41 10.11 -10.78
N ALA A 18 6.25 9.61 -9.88
CA ALA A 18 6.24 8.19 -9.55
C ALA A 18 5.12 7.98 -8.53
N THR A 19 4.14 7.17 -8.87
CA THR A 19 2.83 7.17 -8.19
C THR A 19 2.68 6.03 -7.20
N CYS A 20 3.31 4.90 -7.48
CA CYS A 20 3.17 3.67 -6.69
C CYS A 20 4.42 2.79 -6.81
N VAL A 21 4.71 2.04 -5.74
CA VAL A 21 5.78 1.04 -5.71
C VAL A 21 5.30 -0.28 -5.10
N ALA A 22 5.83 -1.39 -5.61
CA ALA A 22 5.61 -2.74 -5.08
C ALA A 22 6.93 -3.53 -5.15
N TYR A 23 7.19 -4.39 -4.18
CA TYR A 23 8.43 -5.16 -4.10
C TYR A 23 8.13 -6.66 -4.05
N PHE A 24 8.81 -7.44 -4.88
CA PHE A 24 8.71 -8.90 -4.89
C PHE A 24 10.02 -9.53 -5.34
N ASN A 25 10.49 -10.53 -4.59
CA ASN A 25 11.64 -11.36 -4.96
C ASN A 25 12.88 -10.59 -5.46
N ASN A 26 13.35 -9.60 -4.68
CA ASN A 26 14.51 -8.74 -5.02
C ASN A 26 14.34 -7.86 -6.26
N GLN A 27 13.12 -7.70 -6.75
CA GLN A 27 12.75 -6.76 -7.78
C GLN A 27 11.78 -5.73 -7.22
N LEU A 28 12.00 -4.48 -7.60
CA LEU A 28 11.08 -3.39 -7.32
C LEU A 28 10.32 -3.06 -8.60
N PHE A 29 9.03 -2.80 -8.46
CA PHE A 29 8.17 -2.28 -9.51
C PHE A 29 7.76 -0.86 -9.13
N SER A 30 7.83 0.07 -10.07
CA SER A 30 7.28 1.41 -9.92
C SER A 30 6.33 1.75 -11.06
N GLY A 31 5.20 2.36 -10.73
CA GLY A 31 4.26 2.94 -11.69
C GLY A 31 4.37 4.46 -11.68
N GLY A 32 4.04 5.11 -12.78
CA GLY A 32 4.11 6.57 -12.88
C GLY A 32 2.97 7.23 -13.64
N ALA A 33 3.01 8.56 -13.65
CA ALA A 33 2.12 9.41 -14.41
C ALA A 33 2.24 9.17 -15.93
N ASP A 34 3.39 8.66 -16.38
CA ASP A 34 3.70 8.29 -17.76
C ASP A 34 3.06 6.98 -18.24
N GLY A 35 2.24 6.32 -17.40
CA GLY A 35 1.57 5.06 -17.75
C GLY A 35 2.50 3.84 -17.79
N LYS A 36 3.78 4.02 -17.45
CA LYS A 36 4.78 2.95 -17.52
C LYS A 36 4.95 2.27 -16.17
N ILE A 37 5.22 0.97 -16.22
CA ILE A 37 5.76 0.23 -15.08
C ILE A 37 7.24 0.02 -15.31
N ARG A 38 8.10 0.45 -14.40
CA ARG A 38 9.54 0.18 -14.44
C ARG A 38 9.88 -0.93 -13.44
N VAL A 39 10.73 -1.86 -13.88
CA VAL A 39 11.24 -2.96 -13.05
C VAL A 39 12.69 -2.67 -12.72
N TRP A 40 13.04 -2.70 -11.44
CA TRP A 40 14.36 -2.35 -10.93
C TRP A 40 14.98 -3.51 -10.16
N SER A 41 16.32 -3.53 -10.13
CA SER A 41 17.04 -4.31 -9.12
C SER A 41 16.89 -3.70 -7.74
N ALA A 42 17.30 -4.43 -6.70
CA ALA A 42 17.33 -3.91 -5.33
C ALA A 42 18.21 -2.65 -5.16
N SER A 43 19.19 -2.45 -6.05
CA SER A 43 20.03 -1.25 -6.08
C SER A 43 19.50 -0.12 -7.00
N LEU A 44 18.24 -0.22 -7.42
CA LEU A 44 17.57 0.72 -8.33
C LEU A 44 18.23 0.87 -9.71
N GLN A 45 18.88 -0.18 -10.20
CA GLN A 45 19.25 -0.26 -11.63
C GLN A 45 18.03 -0.70 -12.44
N LEU A 46 17.73 0.03 -13.51
CA LEU A 46 16.62 -0.28 -14.41
C LEU A 46 16.88 -1.62 -15.12
N LEU A 47 15.93 -2.55 -15.00
CA LEU A 47 15.98 -3.87 -15.64
C LEU A 47 15.07 -3.94 -16.87
N ARG A 48 13.88 -3.36 -16.76
CA ARG A 48 12.83 -3.33 -17.79
C ARG A 48 11.96 -2.09 -17.64
N THR A 49 11.36 -1.67 -18.75
CA THR A 49 10.28 -0.70 -18.79
C THR A 49 9.13 -1.34 -19.54
N LEU A 50 7.93 -1.31 -18.95
CA LEU A 50 6.71 -1.84 -19.51
C LEU A 50 5.78 -0.72 -19.93
N ASN A 51 5.32 -0.76 -21.17
CA ASN A 51 4.27 0.12 -21.70
C ASN A 51 2.90 -0.41 -21.26
N ALA A 52 2.65 -0.37 -19.95
CA ALA A 52 1.50 -1.02 -19.35
C ALA A 52 0.19 -0.29 -19.66
N HIS A 53 0.19 1.04 -19.57
CA HIS A 53 -1.00 1.89 -19.68
C HIS A 53 -0.74 3.11 -20.54
N ASP A 54 -1.82 3.69 -21.09
CA ASP A 54 -1.76 4.90 -21.92
C ASP A 54 -1.90 6.19 -21.08
N ALA A 55 -2.11 6.05 -19.77
CA ALA A 55 -2.34 7.15 -18.83
C ALA A 55 -1.86 6.81 -17.41
N TYR A 56 -1.93 7.81 -16.55
CA TYR A 56 -1.52 7.79 -15.13
C TYR A 56 -1.91 6.49 -14.40
N ILE A 57 -0.93 5.81 -13.82
CA ILE A 57 -1.16 4.63 -12.97
C ILE A 57 -1.54 5.08 -11.56
N TYR A 58 -2.69 4.63 -11.06
CA TYR A 58 -3.17 4.98 -9.73
C TYR A 58 -2.49 4.17 -8.62
N CYS A 59 -2.52 2.84 -8.73
CA CYS A 59 -1.91 1.96 -7.75
C CYS A 59 -1.51 0.61 -8.36
N MET A 60 -0.72 -0.13 -7.59
CA MET A 60 -0.27 -1.48 -7.93
C MET A 60 -0.34 -2.40 -6.71
N ALA A 61 -0.51 -3.69 -6.96
CA ALA A 61 -0.34 -4.74 -5.97
C ALA A 61 0.34 -5.94 -6.59
N VAL A 62 1.19 -6.64 -5.84
CA VAL A 62 1.85 -7.87 -6.28
C VAL A 62 1.45 -9.00 -5.34
N ASN A 63 1.08 -10.15 -5.90
CA ASN A 63 0.75 -11.33 -5.10
C ASN A 63 2.00 -12.16 -4.76
N GLU A 64 1.81 -13.21 -3.96
CA GLU A 64 2.89 -14.11 -3.51
C GLU A 64 3.55 -14.92 -4.65
N GLU A 65 2.91 -15.00 -5.81
CA GLU A 65 3.41 -15.68 -7.02
C GLU A 65 4.14 -14.72 -7.97
N GLY A 66 4.24 -13.43 -7.63
CA GLY A 66 4.86 -12.41 -8.46
C GLY A 66 3.96 -11.87 -9.58
N LYS A 67 2.65 -12.15 -9.55
CA LYS A 67 1.69 -11.51 -10.44
C LYS A 67 1.46 -10.08 -9.99
N LEU A 68 1.86 -9.14 -10.83
CA LEU A 68 1.72 -7.71 -10.58
C LEU A 68 0.44 -7.21 -11.24
N TYR A 69 -0.37 -6.48 -10.49
CA TYR A 69 -1.59 -5.82 -10.93
C TYR A 69 -1.39 -4.31 -10.92
N SER A 70 -2.04 -3.61 -11.85
CA SER A 70 -2.02 -2.15 -11.96
C SER A 70 -3.37 -1.60 -12.39
N SER A 71 -3.77 -0.45 -11.84
CA SER A 71 -4.91 0.35 -12.30
C SER A 71 -4.46 1.67 -12.89
N SER A 72 -5.21 2.18 -13.86
CA SER A 72 -4.90 3.44 -14.53
C SER A 72 -6.13 4.30 -14.81
N CYS A 73 -5.88 5.59 -15.02
CA CYS A 73 -6.83 6.58 -15.53
C CYS A 73 -7.34 6.25 -16.94
N ASP A 74 -6.71 5.31 -17.66
CA ASP A 74 -7.21 4.80 -18.95
C ASP A 74 -8.46 3.90 -18.82
N GLY A 75 -8.91 3.64 -17.60
CA GLY A 75 -10.08 2.81 -17.27
C GLY A 75 -9.79 1.31 -17.27
N GLN A 76 -8.53 0.90 -17.39
CA GLN A 76 -8.13 -0.50 -17.39
C GLN A 76 -7.47 -0.88 -16.08
N VAL A 77 -7.79 -2.10 -15.62
CA VAL A 77 -6.97 -2.85 -14.68
C VAL A 77 -6.25 -3.93 -15.47
N LYS A 78 -4.93 -3.97 -15.34
CA LYS A 78 -4.07 -4.92 -16.03
C LYS A 78 -3.28 -5.76 -15.04
N TYR A 79 -2.73 -6.85 -15.54
CA TYR A 79 -1.73 -7.63 -14.82
C TYR A 79 -0.55 -7.99 -15.72
N THR A 80 0.57 -8.31 -15.11
CA THR A 80 1.75 -8.86 -15.79
C THR A 80 2.40 -9.95 -14.95
N LEU A 81 3.03 -10.92 -15.62
CA LEU A 81 3.70 -12.06 -15.03
C LEU A 81 5.20 -12.04 -15.38
N PRO A 82 6.06 -12.68 -14.56
CA PRO A 82 7.45 -12.94 -14.91
C PRO A 82 7.56 -13.58 -16.31
N PRO A 83 8.55 -13.18 -17.14
CA PRO A 83 9.70 -12.35 -16.80
C PRO A 83 9.49 -10.83 -16.88
N TYR A 84 8.23 -10.36 -16.88
CA TYR A 84 7.85 -8.93 -16.95
C TYR A 84 8.36 -8.27 -18.23
N GLU A 85 7.70 -8.57 -19.33
CA GLU A 85 7.97 -8.01 -20.65
C GLU A 85 6.69 -7.36 -21.18
N ASP A 86 6.81 -6.45 -22.15
CA ASP A 86 5.64 -5.77 -22.73
C ASP A 86 4.56 -6.77 -23.19
N ALA A 87 4.98 -7.91 -23.75
CA ALA A 87 4.08 -8.96 -24.22
C ALA A 87 3.35 -9.72 -23.09
N SER A 88 3.80 -9.63 -21.83
CA SER A 88 3.14 -10.28 -20.69
C SER A 88 2.09 -9.39 -20.01
N VAL A 89 1.93 -8.13 -20.45
CA VAL A 89 0.88 -7.24 -19.97
C VAL A 89 -0.48 -7.68 -20.55
N GLN A 90 -1.43 -7.97 -19.69
CA GLN A 90 -2.78 -8.39 -20.06
C GLN A 90 -3.85 -7.56 -19.34
N GLU A 91 -4.98 -7.34 -20.02
CA GLU A 91 -6.16 -6.75 -19.40
C GLU A 91 -6.80 -7.77 -18.43
N LEU A 92 -7.08 -7.33 -17.21
CA LEU A 92 -7.89 -8.07 -16.25
C LEU A 92 -9.37 -7.73 -16.44
N PHE A 93 -9.69 -6.44 -16.40
CA PHE A 93 -11.02 -5.90 -16.68
C PHE A 93 -10.95 -4.40 -16.97
N ARG A 94 -12.05 -3.88 -17.51
CA ARG A 94 -12.28 -2.44 -17.71
C ARG A 94 -13.36 -1.93 -16.75
N CYS A 95 -13.16 -0.73 -16.21
CA CYS A 95 -14.14 -0.04 -15.39
C CYS A 95 -14.09 1.46 -15.67
N ASP A 96 -15.24 2.12 -15.64
CA ASP A 96 -15.35 3.58 -15.82
C ASP A 96 -15.05 4.33 -14.51
N ASP A 97 -15.06 3.63 -13.37
CA ASP A 97 -14.76 4.16 -12.05
C ASP A 97 -13.26 4.01 -11.73
N ALA A 98 -12.71 4.96 -10.97
CA ALA A 98 -11.28 5.00 -10.68
C ALA A 98 -10.92 3.97 -9.60
N ILE A 99 -10.14 2.94 -9.95
CA ILE A 99 -9.62 1.97 -8.99
C ILE A 99 -8.43 2.58 -8.24
N GLN A 100 -8.68 3.17 -7.07
CA GLN A 100 -7.67 3.89 -6.29
C GLN A 100 -6.94 3.00 -5.29
N ALA A 101 -7.49 1.84 -4.92
CA ALA A 101 -6.89 0.94 -3.94
C ALA A 101 -6.83 -0.51 -4.44
N MET A 102 -5.66 -1.13 -4.32
CA MET A 102 -5.42 -2.54 -4.62
C MET A 102 -4.67 -3.21 -3.47
N TYR A 103 -5.01 -4.46 -3.18
CA TYR A 103 -4.31 -5.28 -2.19
C TYR A 103 -4.39 -6.76 -2.57
N CYS A 104 -3.29 -7.50 -2.39
CA CYS A 104 -3.27 -8.95 -2.56
C CYS A 104 -3.19 -9.66 -1.20
N ALA A 105 -4.08 -10.63 -0.97
CA ALA A 105 -4.01 -11.58 0.14
C ALA A 105 -3.87 -12.99 -0.44
N GLY A 106 -2.65 -13.52 -0.45
CA GLY A 106 -2.33 -14.76 -1.17
C GLY A 106 -2.74 -14.66 -2.65
N PRO A 107 -3.59 -15.57 -3.17
CA PRO A 107 -4.04 -15.55 -4.56
C PRO A 107 -5.22 -14.58 -4.83
N VAL A 108 -5.73 -13.90 -3.80
CA VAL A 108 -6.91 -13.04 -3.92
C VAL A 108 -6.47 -11.59 -4.10
N LEU A 109 -6.96 -10.93 -5.16
CA LEU A 109 -6.85 -9.49 -5.34
C LEU A 109 -8.13 -8.80 -4.86
N TYR A 110 -7.96 -7.72 -4.12
CA TYR A 110 -9.01 -6.79 -3.73
C TYR A 110 -8.81 -5.48 -4.47
N THR A 111 -9.88 -4.95 -5.06
CA THR A 111 -9.89 -3.65 -5.74
C THR A 111 -10.98 -2.76 -5.14
N GLY A 112 -10.65 -1.53 -4.78
CA GLY A 112 -11.56 -0.51 -4.28
C GLY A 112 -11.63 0.67 -5.24
N ASP A 113 -12.85 1.10 -5.58
CA ASP A 113 -13.09 2.22 -6.48
C ASP A 113 -13.56 3.50 -5.78
N ASP A 114 -13.63 4.58 -6.56
CA ASP A 114 -14.03 5.90 -6.08
C ASP A 114 -15.54 6.03 -5.77
N LYS A 115 -16.33 5.00 -6.10
CA LYS A 115 -17.77 4.90 -5.78
C LYS A 115 -18.05 4.02 -4.56
N GLY A 116 -17.00 3.50 -3.94
CA GLY A 116 -17.11 2.69 -2.74
C GLY A 116 -17.36 1.22 -2.98
N VAL A 117 -17.15 0.75 -4.20
CA VAL A 117 -17.25 -0.67 -4.50
C VAL A 117 -15.93 -1.34 -4.16
N VAL A 118 -16.01 -2.41 -3.37
CA VAL A 118 -14.93 -3.37 -3.21
C VAL A 118 -15.25 -4.62 -4.02
N THR A 119 -14.32 -5.02 -4.90
CA THR A 119 -14.43 -6.22 -5.72
C THR A 119 -13.27 -7.17 -5.40
N THR A 120 -13.58 -8.46 -5.27
CA THR A 120 -12.59 -9.51 -5.02
C THR A 120 -12.41 -10.38 -6.25
N TRP A 121 -11.17 -10.77 -6.51
CA TRP A 121 -10.77 -11.50 -7.70
C TRP A 121 -9.89 -12.67 -7.32
N SER A 122 -10.07 -13.82 -7.98
CA SER A 122 -9.19 -14.98 -7.85
C SER A 122 -9.12 -15.70 -9.18
N ASN A 123 -7.93 -16.12 -9.59
CA ASN A 123 -7.68 -16.74 -10.91
C ASN A 123 -8.29 -15.92 -12.06
N ASP A 124 -8.10 -14.59 -11.99
CA ASP A 124 -8.58 -13.60 -12.96
C ASP A 124 -10.10 -13.56 -13.14
N ARG A 125 -10.84 -14.09 -12.17
CA ARG A 125 -12.30 -14.08 -12.13
C ARG A 125 -12.79 -13.31 -10.92
N MET A 126 -13.78 -12.45 -11.15
CA MET A 126 -14.50 -11.79 -10.06
C MET A 126 -15.20 -12.84 -9.19
N LEU A 127 -14.90 -12.85 -7.91
CA LEU A 127 -15.55 -13.69 -6.92
C LEU A 127 -16.80 -13.00 -6.37
N PHE A 128 -16.63 -11.79 -5.82
CA PHE A 128 -17.69 -11.04 -5.18
C PHE A 128 -17.49 -9.52 -5.35
N LYS A 129 -18.61 -8.79 -5.31
CA LYS A 129 -18.65 -7.32 -5.29
C LYS A 129 -19.58 -6.89 -4.19
N TYR A 130 -19.19 -5.88 -3.41
CA TYR A 130 -20.08 -5.25 -2.44
C TYR A 130 -19.81 -3.74 -2.38
N ASN A 131 -20.86 -2.98 -2.02
CA ASN A 131 -20.85 -1.53 -2.06
C ASN A 131 -20.87 -0.95 -0.64
N LEU A 132 -19.90 -0.09 -0.34
CA LEU A 132 -19.75 0.65 0.92
C LEU A 132 -20.38 2.05 0.87
N VAL A 133 -20.81 2.50 -0.31
CA VAL A 133 -21.49 3.78 -0.60
C VAL A 133 -20.58 5.01 -0.43
N GLU A 134 -19.32 4.81 -0.06
CA GLU A 134 -18.30 5.85 0.11
C GLU A 134 -16.97 5.40 -0.49
N GLU A 135 -16.22 6.36 -1.05
CA GLU A 135 -14.91 6.18 -1.69
C GLU A 135 -13.96 5.28 -0.87
N VAL A 136 -13.34 4.30 -1.52
CA VAL A 136 -12.35 3.41 -0.89
C VAL A 136 -10.95 3.94 -1.19
N LYS A 137 -10.41 4.75 -0.27
CA LYS A 137 -9.09 5.39 -0.43
C LYS A 137 -7.92 4.47 -0.10
N SER A 138 -8.15 3.42 0.68
CA SER A 138 -7.17 2.39 1.01
C SER A 138 -7.90 1.16 1.54
N LEU A 139 -7.35 -0.03 1.27
CA LEU A 139 -7.94 -1.28 1.70
C LEU A 139 -6.88 -2.33 2.00
N ALA A 140 -7.25 -3.29 2.84
CA ALA A 140 -6.53 -4.54 3.03
C ALA A 140 -7.53 -5.68 3.23
N GLY A 141 -7.13 -6.89 2.88
CA GLY A 141 -7.92 -8.11 3.08
C GLY A 141 -7.12 -9.14 3.87
N GLU A 142 -7.77 -9.80 4.83
CA GLU A 142 -7.14 -10.87 5.60
C GLU A 142 -8.22 -11.81 6.13
N GLN A 143 -8.11 -13.10 5.80
CA GLN A 143 -9.12 -14.11 6.13
C GLN A 143 -10.53 -13.65 5.65
N GLN A 144 -11.52 -13.58 6.55
CA GLN A 144 -12.87 -13.09 6.26
C GLN A 144 -13.06 -11.59 6.54
N LEU A 145 -11.98 -10.86 6.86
CA LEU A 145 -12.04 -9.44 7.19
C LEU A 145 -11.56 -8.60 6.02
N ILE A 146 -12.24 -7.48 5.81
CA ILE A 146 -11.81 -6.43 4.91
C ILE A 146 -11.72 -5.14 5.71
N TYR A 147 -10.57 -4.50 5.58
CA TYR A 147 -10.23 -3.23 6.19
C TYR A 147 -10.36 -2.19 5.09
N THR A 148 -11.13 -1.15 5.34
CA THR A 148 -11.31 -0.05 4.38
C THR A 148 -11.14 1.27 5.09
N VAL A 149 -10.47 2.22 4.44
CA VAL A 149 -10.51 3.61 4.86
C VAL A 149 -11.53 4.35 4.01
N ARG A 150 -12.55 4.87 4.68
CA ARG A 150 -13.53 5.83 4.17
C ARG A 150 -13.13 7.18 4.74
N ASP A 151 -13.34 8.28 4.01
CA ASP A 151 -12.84 9.64 4.31
C ASP A 151 -12.04 9.84 5.63
N LEU A 152 -12.71 9.85 6.79
CA LEU A 152 -12.12 10.01 8.13
C LEU A 152 -12.38 8.85 9.11
N ASP A 153 -12.77 7.69 8.59
CA ASP A 153 -13.03 6.48 9.37
C ASP A 153 -12.42 5.20 8.73
N VAL A 154 -11.71 4.44 9.55
CA VAL A 154 -11.27 3.08 9.25
C VAL A 154 -12.35 2.09 9.67
N VAL A 155 -12.85 1.33 8.72
CA VAL A 155 -13.93 0.35 8.93
C VAL A 155 -13.40 -1.06 8.75
N ILE A 156 -13.65 -1.89 9.75
CA ILE A 156 -13.36 -3.33 9.72
C ILE A 156 -14.67 -4.06 9.50
N SER A 157 -14.81 -4.70 8.35
CA SER A 157 -16.01 -5.45 7.97
C SER A 157 -15.69 -6.94 7.90
N VAL A 158 -16.64 -7.78 8.29
CA VAL A 158 -16.58 -9.24 8.07
C VAL A 158 -17.46 -9.62 6.89
N ILE A 159 -16.94 -10.46 6.01
CA ILE A 159 -17.71 -11.09 4.93
C ILE A 159 -18.51 -12.23 5.54
N VAL A 160 -19.83 -12.23 5.36
CA VAL A 160 -20.69 -13.34 5.79
C VAL A 160 -20.68 -14.40 4.69
N GLU A 161 -20.32 -15.63 5.04
CA GLU A 161 -20.32 -16.76 4.10
C GLU A 161 -21.67 -16.90 3.38
N GLY A 162 -21.62 -16.92 2.04
CA GLY A 162 -22.78 -17.10 1.18
C GLY A 162 -22.62 -16.44 -0.19
N LYS A 163 -23.51 -16.75 -1.13
CA LYS A 163 -23.46 -16.26 -2.52
C LYS A 163 -23.80 -14.76 -2.68
N SER A 164 -24.12 -14.06 -1.60
CA SER A 164 -24.79 -12.74 -1.66
C SER A 164 -23.91 -11.53 -1.34
N GLY A 165 -22.60 -11.72 -1.07
CA GLY A 165 -21.71 -10.60 -0.77
C GLY A 165 -22.12 -9.77 0.46
N LYS A 166 -22.91 -10.36 1.37
CA LYS A 166 -23.34 -9.70 2.60
C LYS A 166 -22.14 -9.49 3.50
N TYR A 167 -22.01 -8.29 4.04
CA TYR A 167 -20.99 -7.95 5.02
C TYR A 167 -21.64 -7.32 6.25
N SER A 168 -20.91 -7.31 7.37
CA SER A 168 -21.30 -6.55 8.56
C SER A 168 -20.11 -5.83 9.15
N ASN A 169 -20.33 -4.63 9.69
CA ASN A 169 -19.28 -3.86 10.33
C ASN A 169 -18.99 -4.43 11.72
N LYS A 170 -17.72 -4.73 11.98
CA LYS A 170 -17.22 -5.17 13.29
C LYS A 170 -16.74 -3.98 14.12
N MET A 171 -16.12 -3.00 13.47
CA MET A 171 -15.58 -1.81 14.13
C MET A 171 -15.54 -0.63 13.16
N VAL A 172 -15.72 0.58 13.71
CA VAL A 172 -15.49 1.86 13.03
C VAL A 172 -14.56 2.67 13.93
N ILE A 173 -13.41 3.10 13.39
CA ILE A 173 -12.36 3.76 14.15
C ILE A 173 -12.01 5.08 13.46
N PRO A 174 -11.96 6.22 14.18
CA PRO A 174 -11.50 7.49 13.63
C PRO A 174 -10.09 7.37 13.04
N GLY A 175 -9.92 7.67 11.75
CA GLY A 175 -8.62 7.57 11.09
C GLY A 175 -8.69 7.82 9.59
N LYS A 176 -7.55 8.09 8.96
CA LYS A 176 -7.48 8.48 7.55
C LYS A 176 -6.68 7.47 6.73
N SER A 177 -6.81 7.54 5.40
CA SER A 177 -5.96 6.81 4.46
C SER A 177 -4.51 7.30 4.57
N PRO A 178 -3.51 6.44 4.36
CA PRO A 178 -3.59 5.00 4.04
C PRO A 178 -3.67 4.08 5.28
N LEU A 179 -3.99 2.78 5.08
CA LEU A 179 -3.86 1.75 6.11
C LEU A 179 -2.83 0.68 5.71
N THR A 180 -2.28 -0.04 6.70
CA THR A 180 -1.40 -1.19 6.45
C THR A 180 -1.51 -2.23 7.57
N LEU A 181 -1.52 -3.50 7.19
CA LEU A 181 -1.42 -4.65 8.09
C LEU A 181 0.06 -4.97 8.31
N LEU A 182 0.46 -5.15 9.57
CA LEU A 182 1.86 -5.35 9.95
C LEU A 182 2.01 -6.13 11.26
N GLY A 183 3.24 -6.45 11.62
CA GLY A 183 3.54 -7.24 12.80
C GLY A 183 3.68 -8.73 12.51
N PRO A 184 4.08 -9.54 13.50
CA PRO A 184 4.16 -11.00 13.35
C PRO A 184 2.82 -11.61 12.95
N LEU A 185 2.88 -12.77 12.30
CA LEU A 185 1.69 -13.58 12.03
C LEU A 185 1.34 -14.42 13.26
N VAL A 186 0.09 -14.30 13.72
CA VAL A 186 -0.51 -15.17 14.75
C VAL A 186 -1.75 -15.77 14.13
N GLU A 187 -1.78 -17.10 13.96
CA GLU A 187 -2.89 -17.81 13.29
C GLU A 187 -3.21 -17.22 11.91
N GLU A 188 -2.17 -17.04 11.07
CA GLU A 188 -2.25 -16.45 9.72
C GLU A 188 -2.77 -15.00 9.69
N LYS A 189 -2.76 -14.32 10.84
CA LYS A 189 -3.25 -12.96 11.00
C LYS A 189 -2.13 -12.03 11.46
N ARG A 190 -1.93 -10.90 10.77
CA ARG A 190 -1.01 -9.84 11.20
C ARG A 190 -1.50 -9.25 12.51
N THR A 191 -0.59 -9.09 13.48
CA THR A 191 -0.96 -8.66 14.83
C THR A 191 -1.48 -7.24 14.93
N TYR A 192 -1.10 -6.36 13.98
CA TYR A 192 -1.40 -4.93 14.05
C TYR A 192 -2.01 -4.39 12.76
N LEU A 193 -2.72 -3.28 12.93
CA LEU A 193 -3.18 -2.42 11.85
C LEU A 193 -2.71 -0.99 12.18
N ALA A 194 -2.00 -0.37 11.25
CA ALA A 194 -1.57 1.02 11.35
C ALA A 194 -2.28 1.90 10.32
N PHE A 195 -2.57 3.14 10.70
CA PHE A 195 -3.19 4.16 9.84
C PHE A 195 -3.03 5.56 10.46
N PRO A 196 -3.06 6.65 9.67
CA PRO A 196 -3.07 8.01 10.20
C PRO A 196 -4.29 8.34 11.05
N ASP A 197 -4.14 9.26 11.99
CA ASP A 197 -5.28 9.86 12.69
C ASP A 197 -6.11 10.80 11.79
N ARG A 198 -7.21 11.34 12.32
CA ARG A 198 -8.10 12.23 11.53
C ARG A 198 -7.43 13.51 11.03
N THR A 199 -6.34 13.93 11.64
CA THR A 199 -5.56 15.08 11.14
C THR A 199 -4.78 14.70 9.88
N GLY A 200 -4.48 13.41 9.71
CA GLY A 200 -3.59 12.88 8.69
C GLY A 200 -2.11 13.11 8.98
N MET A 201 -1.74 13.79 10.06
CA MET A 201 -0.34 14.12 10.41
C MET A 201 0.20 13.24 11.55
N GLY A 202 -0.68 12.58 12.31
CA GLY A 202 -0.31 11.59 13.33
C GLY A 202 -0.59 10.16 12.87
N LEU A 203 -0.01 9.19 13.57
CA LEU A 203 -0.19 7.75 13.31
C LEU A 203 -0.85 7.05 14.50
N GLN A 204 -1.67 6.04 14.20
CA GLN A 204 -2.27 5.14 15.18
C GLN A 204 -1.88 3.70 14.87
N LEU A 205 -1.72 2.91 15.93
CA LEU A 205 -1.58 1.46 15.86
C LEU A 205 -2.62 0.80 16.76
N ILE A 206 -3.34 -0.17 16.21
CA ILE A 206 -4.32 -0.96 16.95
C ILE A 206 -3.95 -2.45 16.90
N ASN A 207 -4.42 -3.21 17.90
CA ASN A 207 -4.34 -4.66 17.86
C ASN A 207 -5.30 -5.20 16.80
N ASN A 208 -4.82 -5.95 15.84
CA ASN A 208 -5.66 -6.52 14.80
C ASN A 208 -6.26 -7.89 15.20
N LEU A 209 -5.74 -8.54 16.24
CA LEU A 209 -6.25 -9.84 16.68
C LEU A 209 -7.64 -9.72 17.36
N PRO A 210 -8.62 -10.61 17.03
CA PRO A 210 -9.97 -10.54 17.58
C PRO A 210 -10.04 -10.55 19.11
N GLN A 211 -9.15 -11.29 19.78
CA GLN A 211 -9.08 -11.35 21.25
C GLN A 211 -8.83 -9.99 21.93
N HIS A 212 -8.16 -9.08 21.22
CA HIS A 212 -7.86 -7.73 21.71
C HIS A 212 -8.90 -6.69 21.28
N LYS A 213 -9.98 -7.12 20.61
CA LYS A 213 -11.13 -6.29 20.24
C LYS A 213 -10.77 -4.99 19.51
N PHE A 214 -9.73 -5.00 18.68
CA PHE A 214 -9.29 -3.82 17.93
C PHE A 214 -8.89 -2.63 18.82
N SER A 215 -8.35 -2.89 20.01
CA SER A 215 -7.94 -1.85 20.95
C SER A 215 -6.69 -1.10 20.46
N GLN A 216 -6.65 0.20 20.73
CA GLN A 216 -5.48 1.04 20.45
C GLN A 216 -4.27 0.58 21.28
N VAL A 217 -3.14 0.36 20.61
CA VAL A 217 -1.84 0.10 21.24
C VAL A 217 -1.22 1.44 21.62
N TRP A 218 -1.13 2.35 20.65
CA TRP A 218 -0.61 3.70 20.82
C TRP A 218 -1.14 4.66 19.75
N HIS A 219 -1.01 5.96 20.05
CA HIS A 219 -1.28 7.06 19.14
C HIS A 219 -0.10 8.03 19.22
N LEU A 220 0.48 8.34 18.07
CA LEU A 220 1.60 9.26 17.92
C LEU A 220 1.11 10.50 17.16
N PRO A 221 0.66 11.55 17.86
CA PRO A 221 0.15 12.77 17.21
C PRO A 221 1.29 13.54 16.54
N GLN A 222 0.97 14.20 15.42
CA GLN A 222 1.88 15.14 14.73
C GLN A 222 3.29 14.57 14.49
N CYS A 223 3.38 13.32 14.05
CA CYS A 223 4.66 12.73 13.67
C CYS A 223 5.20 13.26 12.33
N HIS A 224 4.33 13.82 11.48
CA HIS A 224 4.66 14.54 10.25
C HIS A 224 4.16 15.99 10.32
N ASP A 225 4.82 16.88 9.55
CA ASP A 225 4.44 18.30 9.46
C ASP A 225 3.30 18.52 8.45
N MET A 226 3.05 17.55 7.57
CA MET A 226 1.96 17.52 6.60
C MET A 226 1.31 16.13 6.56
N ILE A 227 0.34 15.95 5.66
CA ILE A 227 -0.40 14.70 5.51
C ILE A 227 0.55 13.53 5.23
N VAL A 228 0.42 12.48 6.03
CA VAL A 228 0.95 11.14 5.77
C VAL A 228 0.19 10.58 4.58
N ASN A 229 0.91 10.37 3.48
CA ASN A 229 0.34 9.95 2.22
C ASN A 229 0.61 8.47 1.91
N SER A 230 1.68 7.89 2.49
CA SER A 230 1.99 6.48 2.33
C SER A 230 2.47 5.87 3.63
N ILE A 231 2.09 4.61 3.89
CA ILE A 231 2.61 3.83 5.02
C ILE A 231 2.87 2.39 4.56
N CYS A 232 3.89 1.76 5.12
CA CYS A 232 4.15 0.34 4.97
C CYS A 232 4.77 -0.23 6.25
N GLY A 233 4.69 -1.53 6.44
CA GLY A 233 5.31 -2.18 7.58
C GLY A 233 5.71 -3.61 7.26
N ASP A 234 6.62 -4.14 8.08
CA ASP A 234 6.99 -5.55 8.10
C ASP A 234 6.61 -6.18 9.45
N GLU A 235 7.32 -7.20 9.90
CA GLU A 235 7.04 -7.88 11.17
C GLU A 235 7.40 -7.04 12.40
N ASP A 236 8.42 -6.19 12.29
CA ASP A 236 9.01 -5.48 13.42
C ASP A 236 8.99 -3.95 13.25
N HIS A 237 8.77 -3.47 12.03
CA HIS A 237 8.93 -2.08 11.66
C HIS A 237 7.67 -1.49 11.00
N LEU A 238 7.45 -0.20 11.27
CA LEU A 238 6.48 0.64 10.59
C LEU A 238 7.22 1.81 9.96
N TYR A 239 6.83 2.19 8.75
CA TYR A 239 7.33 3.34 8.04
C TYR A 239 6.18 4.21 7.53
N SER A 240 6.40 5.52 7.47
CA SER A 240 5.45 6.46 6.88
C SER A 240 6.17 7.50 6.04
N GLY A 241 5.53 7.89 4.94
CA GLY A 241 5.95 8.95 4.04
C GLY A 241 4.87 10.03 3.93
N GLY A 242 5.28 11.30 3.95
CA GLY A 242 4.37 12.43 3.94
C GLY A 242 4.61 13.43 2.81
N TYR A 243 3.67 14.37 2.69
CA TYR A 243 3.82 15.57 1.86
C TYR A 243 4.79 16.60 2.44
N ASP A 244 5.36 16.33 3.61
CA ASP A 244 6.47 17.07 4.19
C ASP A 244 7.84 16.62 3.65
N ASN A 245 7.84 15.81 2.58
CA ASN A 245 9.02 15.21 1.94
C ASN A 245 9.79 14.22 2.82
N LYS A 246 9.23 13.83 3.97
CA LYS A 246 9.93 12.96 4.92
C LYS A 246 9.44 11.53 4.82
N VAL A 247 10.36 10.59 5.01
CA VAL A 247 10.07 9.21 5.36
C VAL A 247 10.64 8.91 6.74
N LYS A 248 9.82 8.37 7.63
CA LYS A 248 10.15 8.09 9.02
C LYS A 248 9.93 6.62 9.34
N GLY A 249 10.71 6.07 10.25
CA GLY A 249 10.64 4.67 10.65
C GLY A 249 10.50 4.48 12.16
N TRP A 250 9.83 3.41 12.56
CA TRP A 250 9.65 3.02 13.95
C TRP A 250 9.77 1.50 14.13
N THR A 251 10.24 1.09 15.30
CA THR A 251 10.32 -0.32 15.75
C THR A 251 9.69 -0.47 17.14
N ASN A 252 9.77 -1.68 17.71
CA ASN A 252 9.27 -2.02 19.03
C ASN A 252 7.77 -1.69 19.17
N LEU A 253 6.99 -2.09 18.16
CA LEU A 253 5.60 -1.68 17.95
C LEU A 253 4.66 -2.13 19.09
N ALA A 254 5.02 -3.19 19.82
CA ALA A 254 4.27 -3.72 20.95
C ALA A 254 4.37 -2.86 22.23
N ALA A 255 5.35 -1.95 22.31
CA ALA A 255 5.51 -1.07 23.45
C ALA A 255 4.39 -0.01 23.52
N LYS A 256 4.21 0.64 24.68
CA LYS A 256 3.24 1.74 24.84
C LYS A 256 3.53 2.94 23.93
N GLN A 257 4.78 3.09 23.50
CA GLN A 257 5.20 4.04 22.49
C GLN A 257 6.27 3.37 21.63
N PRO A 258 6.20 3.51 20.30
CA PRO A 258 7.16 2.90 19.41
C PRO A 258 8.51 3.63 19.48
N THR A 259 9.59 2.93 19.16
CA THR A 259 10.95 3.49 19.17
C THR A 259 11.28 4.05 17.78
N PRO A 260 11.66 5.33 17.63
CA PRO A 260 12.00 5.89 16.33
C PRO A 260 13.32 5.32 15.80
N LEU A 261 13.35 5.01 14.49
CA LEU A 261 14.55 4.56 13.76
C LEU A 261 15.26 5.70 13.03
N GLY A 262 14.60 6.85 12.85
CA GLY A 262 15.15 8.02 12.18
C GLY A 262 14.21 8.55 11.09
N GLU A 263 14.68 9.56 10.37
CA GLU A 263 13.97 10.14 9.23
C GLU A 263 14.94 10.48 8.10
N VAL A 264 14.43 10.42 6.86
CA VAL A 264 15.10 10.93 5.66
C VAL A 264 14.22 11.98 5.00
N ASP A 265 14.85 13.04 4.49
CA ASP A 265 14.20 13.99 3.58
C ASP A 265 14.52 13.59 2.14
N VAL A 266 13.48 13.31 1.35
CA VAL A 266 13.62 12.90 -0.06
C VAL A 266 13.63 14.09 -1.02
N GLY A 267 13.35 15.31 -0.55
CA GLY A 267 13.33 16.54 -1.34
C GLY A 267 12.09 16.74 -2.21
N SER A 268 11.11 15.83 -2.15
CA SER A 268 9.86 15.88 -2.89
C SER A 268 8.76 15.13 -2.14
N CYS A 269 7.49 15.44 -2.40
CA CYS A 269 6.35 14.75 -1.80
C CYS A 269 6.48 13.23 -1.98
N VAL A 270 6.18 12.48 -0.92
CA VAL A 270 6.19 11.01 -0.95
C VAL A 270 4.83 10.50 -1.41
N ASN A 271 4.80 9.83 -2.56
CA ASN A 271 3.58 9.30 -3.16
C ASN A 271 3.28 7.87 -2.69
N SER A 272 4.31 7.04 -2.60
CA SER A 272 4.16 5.64 -2.19
C SER A 272 5.45 5.10 -1.58
N ILE A 273 5.34 4.24 -0.57
CA ILE A 273 6.46 3.50 0.01
C ILE A 273 6.14 2.02 0.10
N CYS A 274 7.16 1.18 0.02
CA CYS A 274 7.04 -0.25 0.32
C CYS A 274 8.31 -0.80 0.97
N CYS A 275 8.13 -1.82 1.82
CA CYS A 275 9.26 -2.52 2.45
C CYS A 275 10.00 -3.37 1.41
N GLY A 276 11.32 -3.27 1.42
CA GLY A 276 12.24 -4.15 0.72
C GLY A 276 12.93 -5.14 1.67
N ALA A 277 13.97 -5.81 1.18
CA ALA A 277 14.84 -6.63 2.02
C ALA A 277 15.79 -5.75 2.87
N ASN A 278 16.32 -6.31 3.97
CA ASN A 278 17.42 -5.72 4.77
C ASN A 278 17.13 -4.31 5.34
N ASN A 279 15.90 -4.06 5.82
CA ASN A 279 15.44 -2.77 6.34
C ASN A 279 15.55 -1.61 5.33
N CYS A 280 15.46 -1.94 4.05
CA CYS A 280 15.33 -0.95 2.98
C CYS A 280 13.86 -0.61 2.76
N VAL A 281 13.57 0.67 2.57
CA VAL A 281 12.26 1.19 2.18
C VAL A 281 12.41 1.85 0.82
N TYR A 282 11.64 1.37 -0.16
CA TYR A 282 11.58 2.01 -1.47
C TYR A 282 10.53 3.09 -1.46
N ILE A 283 10.83 4.21 -2.11
CA ILE A 283 10.08 5.46 -2.02
C ILE A 283 9.85 5.98 -3.44
N ALA A 284 8.60 6.14 -3.82
CA ALA A 284 8.19 6.87 -5.01
C ALA A 284 7.83 8.31 -4.65
N SER A 285 8.35 9.26 -5.42
CA SER A 285 8.21 10.70 -5.16
C SER A 285 7.62 11.45 -6.36
N SER A 286 7.03 12.63 -6.09
CA SER A 286 6.43 13.50 -7.13
C SER A 286 7.43 14.04 -8.16
N ASP A 287 8.73 14.00 -7.88
CA ASP A 287 9.78 14.33 -8.85
C ASP A 287 10.07 13.20 -9.86
N GLY A 288 9.31 12.11 -9.82
CA GLY A 288 9.43 10.97 -10.71
C GLY A 288 10.50 9.96 -10.32
N PHE A 289 11.36 10.28 -9.36
CA PHE A 289 12.44 9.40 -8.93
C PHE A 289 11.96 8.35 -7.92
N ILE A 290 12.62 7.20 -7.96
CA ILE A 290 12.52 6.18 -6.93
C ILE A 290 13.78 6.25 -6.06
N ARG A 291 13.62 6.16 -4.74
CA ARG A 291 14.72 6.14 -3.78
C ARG A 291 14.63 4.89 -2.92
N CYS A 292 15.77 4.43 -2.42
CA CYS A 292 15.86 3.35 -1.45
C CYS A 292 16.53 3.93 -0.21
N ALA A 293 15.82 3.96 0.91
CA ALA A 293 16.34 4.42 2.19
C ALA A 293 16.52 3.26 3.15
N LYS A 294 17.61 3.28 3.93
CA LYS A 294 17.89 2.28 4.96
C LYS A 294 17.73 2.89 6.33
N PHE A 295 17.08 2.15 7.22
CA PHE A 295 16.83 2.52 8.61
C PHE A 295 17.58 1.56 9.54
N VAL A 296 18.32 2.10 10.51
CA VAL A 296 19.19 1.36 11.45
C VAL A 296 19.02 1.84 12.89
#